data_AF-A0A3D1SI43-F1
#
_entry.id   AF-A0A3D1SI43-F1
#
_cell.length_a   1.000
_cell.length_b   1.000
_cell.length_c   1.000
_cell.angle_alpha   90.00
_cell.angle_beta   90.00
_cell.angle_gamma   90.00
#
_symmetry.space_group_name_H-M   'P 1'
#
loop_
_entity.id
_entity.type
_entity.pdbx_description
1 polymer ?
#
loop_
_entity_poly.entity_id
_entity_poly.type
_entity_poly.pdbx_seq_one_letter_code
_entity_poly.pdbx_strand_id
1 'polypeptide(L)'
;RDARAAGISIYPLGIGQDWDESLLDTIGEMSGGMPAEFIRNPADAMTVFEQQFQSAVAVAVRNTTLTLRLPEGVKPKKAVKVLPIISDFGQSVLSDRQVIIQLGDLEKDSAQSVLVELMIDPRPAGLFRIAQAELSYDVPIANLIGERVRDDIKVTFTT
;
A
#
# COMPACT_ATOMS: atom_id res chain seq x y z
N ARG A 1 6.38 -5.16 -13.79
CA ARG A 1 5.77 -3.83 -14.04
C ARG A 1 4.44 -3.98 -14.77
N ASP A 2 4.41 -4.63 -15.93
CA ASP A 2 3.16 -4.87 -16.67
C ASP A 2 2.13 -5.65 -15.87
N ALA A 3 2.56 -6.69 -15.14
CA ALA A 3 1.70 -7.43 -14.22
C ALA A 3 0.99 -6.51 -13.20
N ARG A 4 1.74 -5.62 -12.53
CA ARG A 4 1.18 -4.63 -11.60
C ARG A 4 0.20 -3.67 -12.27
N ALA A 5 0.51 -3.18 -13.47
CA ALA A 5 -0.38 -2.31 -14.23
C ALA A 5 -1.68 -3.02 -14.63
N ALA A 6 -1.63 -4.34 -14.83
CA ALA A 6 -2.79 -5.19 -15.08
C ALA A 6 -3.49 -5.68 -13.79
N GLY A 7 -3.05 -5.27 -12.60
CA GLY A 7 -3.60 -5.73 -11.32
C GLY A 7 -3.26 -7.19 -10.99
N ILE A 8 -2.18 -7.74 -11.57
CA ILE A 8 -1.72 -9.11 -11.36
C ILE A 8 -0.56 -9.10 -10.37
N SER A 9 -0.79 -9.67 -9.19
CA SER A 9 0.24 -9.94 -8.18
C SER A 9 0.93 -11.28 -8.45
N ILE A 10 2.26 -11.32 -8.26
CA ILE A 10 3.09 -12.52 -8.40
C ILE A 10 3.62 -12.90 -7.02
N TYR A 11 3.52 -14.19 -6.68
CA TYR A 11 4.00 -14.79 -5.44
C TYR A 11 5.05 -15.85 -5.80
N PRO A 12 6.34 -15.48 -5.78
CA PRO A 12 7.41 -16.39 -6.16
C PRO A 12 7.63 -17.48 -5.11
N LEU A 13 7.93 -18.70 -5.57
CA LEU A 13 8.29 -19.83 -4.71
C LEU A 13 9.69 -20.33 -5.06
N GLY A 14 10.58 -20.37 -4.08
CA GLY A 14 11.94 -20.90 -4.21
C GLY A 14 12.02 -22.34 -3.69
N ILE A 15 12.55 -23.27 -4.48
CA ILE A 15 12.73 -24.68 -4.07
C ILE A 15 14.22 -25.04 -4.11
N GLY A 16 14.71 -25.69 -3.05
CA GLY A 16 16.11 -26.11 -2.96
C GLY A 16 17.06 -24.92 -2.73
N GLN A 17 18.33 -25.06 -3.12
CA GLN A 17 19.37 -24.05 -2.83
C GLN A 17 19.84 -23.25 -4.05
N ASP A 18 19.38 -23.60 -5.26
CA ASP A 18 19.95 -23.08 -6.53
C ASP A 18 19.05 -22.04 -7.23
N TRP A 19 18.19 -21.34 -6.49
CA TRP A 19 17.34 -20.28 -7.02
C TRP A 19 17.88 -18.90 -6.65
N ASP A 20 17.62 -17.93 -7.52
CA ASP A 20 18.03 -16.54 -7.30
C ASP A 20 16.96 -15.81 -6.47
N GLU A 21 17.19 -15.75 -5.16
CA GLU A 21 16.29 -15.07 -4.22
C GLU A 21 16.12 -13.59 -4.55
N SER A 22 17.21 -12.91 -4.89
CA SER A 22 17.17 -11.49 -5.22
C SER A 22 16.31 -11.20 -6.44
N LEU A 23 16.37 -12.07 -7.46
CA LEU A 23 15.54 -11.96 -8.65
C LEU A 23 14.07 -12.19 -8.33
N LEU A 24 13.76 -13.25 -7.57
CA LEU A 24 12.39 -13.59 -7.23
C LEU A 24 11.73 -12.53 -6.34
N ASP A 25 12.44 -12.03 -5.33
CA ASP A 25 11.99 -10.92 -4.48
C ASP A 25 11.66 -9.68 -5.32
N THR A 26 12.58 -9.33 -6.23
CA THR A 26 12.38 -8.20 -7.14
C THR A 26 11.12 -8.38 -8.00
N ILE A 27 10.86 -9.59 -8.50
CA ILE A 27 9.66 -9.89 -9.31
C ILE A 27 8.39 -9.74 -8.46
N GLY A 28 8.39 -10.33 -7.26
CA GLY A 28 7.28 -10.24 -6.31
C GLY A 28 6.94 -8.80 -5.98
N GLU A 29 7.91 -8.02 -5.53
CA GLU A 29 7.76 -6.61 -5.19
C GLU A 29 7.31 -5.75 -6.38
N MET A 30 7.91 -5.95 -7.56
CA MET A 30 7.56 -5.19 -8.77
C MET A 30 6.16 -5.51 -9.31
N SER A 31 5.60 -6.67 -8.97
CA SER A 31 4.22 -7.03 -9.28
C SER A 31 3.21 -6.46 -8.28
N GLY A 32 3.67 -6.04 -7.09
CA GLY A 32 2.80 -5.69 -5.96
C GLY A 32 2.40 -6.89 -5.09
N GLY A 33 2.96 -8.07 -5.35
CA GLY A 33 2.84 -9.27 -4.52
C GLY A 33 3.85 -9.27 -3.37
N MET A 34 4.20 -10.47 -2.89
CA MET A 34 5.14 -10.66 -1.79
C MET A 34 6.53 -11.12 -2.29
N PRO A 35 7.60 -10.92 -1.50
CA PRO A 35 8.90 -11.54 -1.70
C PRO A 35 8.79 -13.07 -1.83
N ALA A 36 9.85 -13.67 -2.34
CA ALA A 36 9.90 -15.10 -2.56
C ALA A 36 9.73 -15.88 -1.26
N GLU A 37 8.88 -16.90 -1.30
CA GLU A 37 8.76 -17.84 -0.20
C GLU A 37 9.61 -19.08 -0.47
N PHE A 38 10.51 -19.38 0.47
CA PHE A 38 11.28 -20.62 0.41
C PHE A 38 10.42 -21.81 0.85
N ILE A 39 10.25 -22.78 -0.03
CA ILE A 39 9.57 -24.04 0.26
C ILE A 39 10.55 -25.22 0.29
N ARG A 40 10.36 -26.11 1.26
CA ARG A 40 11.28 -27.25 1.48
C ARG A 40 10.93 -28.43 0.58
N ASN A 41 9.64 -28.69 0.40
CA ASN A 41 9.13 -29.75 -0.46
C ASN A 41 8.19 -29.16 -1.51
N PRO A 42 8.15 -29.72 -2.74
CA PRO A 42 7.19 -29.30 -3.76
C PRO A 42 5.72 -29.36 -3.31
N ALA A 43 5.39 -30.25 -2.38
CA ALA A 43 4.05 -30.35 -1.81
C ALA A 43 3.64 -29.09 -1.01
N ASP A 44 4.61 -28.36 -0.44
CA ASP A 44 4.35 -27.13 0.32
C ASP A 44 3.84 -26.00 -0.60
N ALA A 45 4.13 -26.07 -1.91
CA ALA A 45 3.61 -25.12 -2.90
C ALA A 45 2.07 -25.10 -2.92
N MET A 46 1.43 -26.26 -2.69
CA MET A 46 -0.03 -26.33 -2.62
C MET A 46 -0.57 -25.58 -1.39
N THR A 47 0.10 -25.71 -0.25
CA THR A 47 -0.25 -24.98 0.96
C THR A 47 -0.16 -23.47 0.74
N VAL A 48 0.93 -22.99 0.14
CA VAL A 48 1.08 -21.55 -0.17
C VAL A 48 0.01 -21.10 -1.16
N PHE A 49 -0.26 -21.88 -2.21
CA PHE A 49 -1.33 -21.58 -3.16
C PHE A 49 -2.70 -21.48 -2.48
N GLU A 50 -3.05 -22.44 -1.62
CA GLU A 50 -4.31 -22.43 -0.87
C GLU A 50 -4.41 -21.19 0.03
N GLN A 51 -3.33 -20.81 0.71
CA GLN A 51 -3.29 -19.59 1.52
C GLN A 51 -3.52 -18.34 0.66
N GLN A 52 -2.80 -18.19 -0.46
CA GLN A 52 -2.97 -17.06 -1.36
C GLN A 52 -4.37 -17.03 -2.00
N PHE A 53 -4.95 -18.19 -2.30
CA PHE A 53 -6.31 -18.30 -2.81
C PHE A 53 -7.34 -17.85 -1.76
N GLN A 54 -7.19 -18.27 -0.50
CA GLN A 54 -8.07 -17.80 0.59
C GLN A 54 -7.95 -16.29 0.80
N SER A 55 -6.73 -15.74 0.77
CA SER A 55 -6.50 -14.29 0.82
C SER A 55 -7.17 -13.55 -0.34
N ALA A 56 -7.08 -14.06 -1.57
CA ALA A 56 -7.76 -13.47 -2.72
C ALA A 56 -9.29 -13.47 -2.60
N VAL A 57 -9.86 -14.49 -1.94
CA VAL A 57 -11.29 -14.56 -1.61
C VAL A 57 -11.65 -13.63 -0.44
N ALA A 58 -10.71 -13.36 0.48
CA ALA A 58 -10.87 -12.48 1.63
C ALA A 58 -10.75 -10.97 1.32
N VAL A 59 -10.55 -10.61 0.05
CA VAL A 59 -10.52 -9.21 -0.41
C VAL A 59 -11.83 -8.52 -0.06
N ALA A 60 -11.76 -7.58 0.89
CA ALA A 60 -12.91 -6.79 1.35
C ALA A 60 -13.20 -5.64 0.39
N VAL A 61 -12.14 -5.00 -0.11
CA VAL A 61 -12.23 -3.82 -0.98
C VAL A 61 -11.19 -3.87 -2.09
N ARG A 62 -11.53 -3.31 -3.25
CA ARG A 62 -10.69 -3.32 -4.46
C ARG A 62 -10.36 -1.92 -4.96
N ASN A 63 -9.35 -1.83 -5.83
CA ASN A 63 -8.94 -0.58 -6.48
C ASN A 63 -8.66 0.56 -5.50
N THR A 64 -8.13 0.22 -4.32
CA THR A 64 -8.02 1.15 -3.21
C THR A 64 -6.94 2.18 -3.49
N THR A 65 -7.29 3.46 -3.35
CA THR A 65 -6.35 4.58 -3.50
C THR A 65 -6.43 5.49 -2.28
N LEU A 66 -5.29 5.75 -1.66
CA LEU A 66 -5.13 6.76 -0.62
C LEU A 66 -4.67 8.07 -1.24
N THR A 67 -5.46 9.11 -1.03
CA THR A 67 -5.12 10.49 -1.42
C THR A 67 -4.98 11.36 -0.19
N LEU A 68 -3.82 11.96 0.03
CA LEU A 68 -3.65 13.05 0.98
C LEU A 68 -3.70 14.38 0.23
N ARG A 69 -4.62 15.27 0.61
CA ARG A 69 -4.65 16.67 0.15
C ARG A 69 -3.99 17.54 1.19
N LEU A 70 -3.02 18.34 0.77
CA LEU A 70 -2.21 19.17 1.66
C LEU A 70 -2.58 20.65 1.50
N PRO A 71 -2.75 21.39 2.61
CA PRO A 71 -2.94 22.84 2.58
C PRO A 71 -1.63 23.54 2.20
N GLU A 72 -1.70 24.85 2.00
CA GLU A 72 -0.50 25.66 1.75
C GLU A 72 0.46 25.59 2.96
N GLY A 73 1.76 25.57 2.66
CA GLY A 73 2.81 25.43 3.67
C GLY A 73 2.93 24.03 4.28
N VAL A 74 2.35 23.00 3.65
CA VAL A 74 2.61 21.59 3.99
C VAL A 74 3.04 20.86 2.74
N LYS A 75 4.24 20.28 2.77
CA LYS A 75 4.86 19.58 1.63
C LYS A 75 5.16 18.13 1.98
N PRO A 76 4.92 17.18 1.08
CA PRO A 76 5.32 15.80 1.33
C PRO A 76 6.81 15.62 1.05
N LYS A 77 7.46 14.77 1.84
CA LYS A 77 8.88 14.45 1.71
C LYS A 77 9.10 12.99 1.30
N LYS A 78 8.35 12.08 1.90
CA LYS A 78 8.49 10.64 1.70
C LYS A 78 7.17 9.92 1.94
N ALA A 79 6.93 8.83 1.23
CA ALA A 79 5.84 7.89 1.52
C ALA A 79 6.39 6.46 1.49
N VAL A 80 6.08 5.69 2.53
CA VAL A 80 6.58 4.32 2.71
C VAL A 80 5.43 3.41 3.12
N LYS A 81 5.32 2.24 2.50
CA LYS A 81 4.48 1.15 3.02
C LYS A 81 5.22 0.53 4.21
N VAL A 82 4.57 0.43 5.36
CA VAL A 82 5.15 -0.13 6.58
C VAL A 82 4.65 -1.57 6.81
N LEU A 83 3.36 -1.80 6.54
CA LEU A 83 2.74 -3.11 6.64
C LEU A 83 2.03 -3.49 5.33
N PRO A 84 1.99 -4.79 4.99
CA PRO A 84 2.65 -5.90 5.69
C PRO A 84 4.16 -5.98 5.44
N ILE A 85 4.66 -5.37 4.37
CA ILE A 85 6.08 -5.39 3.97
C ILE A 85 6.56 -3.97 3.71
N ILE A 86 7.75 -3.67 4.21
CA ILE A 86 8.36 -2.35 4.07
C ILE A 86 8.77 -2.13 2.61
N SER A 87 8.22 -1.10 1.98
CA SER A 87 8.60 -0.72 0.62
C SER A 87 8.40 0.79 0.41
N ASP A 88 9.31 1.41 -0.34
CA ASP A 88 9.23 2.83 -0.68
C ASP A 88 8.31 3.04 -1.90
N PHE A 89 7.37 3.99 -1.82
CA PHE A 89 6.49 4.30 -2.95
C PHE A 89 7.16 5.14 -4.03
N GLY A 90 8.35 5.70 -3.75
CA GLY A 90 9.10 6.57 -4.65
C GLY A 90 8.57 8.00 -4.71
N GLN A 91 9.28 8.87 -5.45
CA GLN A 91 8.91 10.29 -5.58
C GLN A 91 7.69 10.52 -6.47
N SER A 92 7.35 9.58 -7.35
CA SER A 92 6.22 9.72 -8.30
C SER A 92 4.85 9.82 -7.64
N VAL A 93 4.71 9.34 -6.40
CA VAL A 93 3.45 9.45 -5.64
C VAL A 93 3.30 10.81 -4.94
N LEU A 94 4.34 11.65 -4.96
CA LEU A 94 4.40 12.92 -4.26
C LEU A 94 4.22 14.07 -5.25
N SER A 95 3.41 15.06 -4.87
CA SER A 95 3.22 16.32 -5.58
C SER A 95 3.12 17.45 -4.55
N ASP A 96 3.37 18.70 -4.95
CA ASP A 96 3.52 19.84 -4.02
C ASP A 96 2.39 19.95 -2.98
N ARG A 97 1.17 19.58 -3.35
CA ARG A 97 -0.01 19.66 -2.48
C ARG A 97 -0.80 18.36 -2.35
N GLN A 98 -0.23 17.24 -2.80
CA GLN A 98 -0.95 15.98 -2.86
C GLN A 98 -0.02 14.79 -2.74
N VAL A 99 -0.46 13.73 -2.07
CA VAL A 99 0.15 12.40 -2.12
C VAL A 99 -0.92 11.44 -2.63
N ILE A 100 -0.61 10.66 -3.67
CA ILE A 100 -1.54 9.67 -4.25
C ILE A 100 -0.87 8.30 -4.26
N ILE A 101 -1.40 7.37 -3.47
CA ILE A 101 -0.85 6.03 -3.31
C ILE A 101 -1.91 5.02 -3.72
N GLN A 102 -1.58 4.21 -4.73
CA GLN A 102 -2.39 3.05 -5.11
C GLN A 102 -2.05 1.89 -4.18
N LEU A 103 -3.02 1.53 -3.33
CA LEU A 103 -2.92 0.42 -2.39
C LEU A 103 -3.39 -0.91 -3.01
N GLY A 104 -4.22 -0.84 -4.06
CA GLY A 104 -4.74 -2.01 -4.75
C GLY A 104 -5.85 -2.70 -3.95
N ASP A 105 -5.84 -4.01 -3.92
CA ASP A 105 -6.84 -4.82 -3.22
C ASP A 105 -6.45 -4.97 -1.75
N LEU A 106 -7.43 -4.78 -0.85
CA LEU A 106 -7.22 -4.92 0.59
C LEU A 106 -8.08 -6.05 1.15
N GLU A 107 -7.43 -6.93 1.91
CA GLU A 107 -8.07 -8.02 2.65
C GLU A 107 -8.69 -7.52 3.95
N LYS A 108 -9.82 -8.10 4.36
CA LYS A 108 -10.55 -7.68 5.57
C LYS A 108 -9.70 -7.70 6.84
N ASP A 109 -8.89 -8.74 6.99
CA ASP A 109 -8.17 -9.04 8.23
C ASP A 109 -6.65 -8.81 8.10
N SER A 110 -6.21 -8.13 7.04
CA SER A 110 -4.81 -7.78 6.80
C SER A 110 -4.56 -6.30 7.06
N ALA A 111 -3.79 -6.00 8.11
CA ALA A 111 -3.49 -4.62 8.46
C ALA A 111 -2.58 -3.97 7.41
N GLN A 112 -3.04 -2.87 6.83
CA GLN A 112 -2.22 -2.02 5.95
C GLN A 112 -1.77 -0.78 6.71
N SER A 113 -0.51 -0.40 6.52
CA SER A 113 0.03 0.82 7.12
C SER A 113 0.92 1.56 6.14
N VAL A 114 0.67 2.87 6.02
CA VAL A 114 1.43 3.80 5.20
C VAL A 114 1.94 4.91 6.09
N LEU A 115 3.24 5.17 6.02
CA LEU A 115 3.88 6.30 6.67
C LEU A 115 4.17 7.38 5.64
N VAL A 116 3.68 8.59 5.90
CA VAL A 116 3.98 9.77 5.08
C VAL A 116 4.72 10.80 5.92
N GLU A 117 5.90 11.18 5.48
CA GLU A 117 6.67 12.28 6.06
C GLU A 117 6.21 13.60 5.42
N LEU A 118 5.82 14.55 6.27
CA LEU A 118 5.40 15.89 5.87
C LEU A 118 6.35 16.94 6.46
N MET A 119 6.70 17.93 5.66
CA MET A 119 7.36 19.17 6.10
C MET A 119 6.29 20.25 6.22
N ILE A 120 6.28 20.94 7.35
CA ILE A 120 5.27 21.96 7.64
C ILE A 120 6.00 23.27 7.93
N ASP A 121 5.64 24.32 7.19
CA ASP A 121 6.15 25.67 7.42
C ASP A 121 5.74 26.16 8.82
N PRO A 122 6.53 27.03 9.48
CA PRO A 122 6.20 27.57 10.80
C PRO A 122 4.78 28.16 10.85
N ARG A 123 4.02 27.81 11.88
CA ARG A 123 2.67 28.32 12.13
C ARG A 123 2.57 28.97 13.51
N PRO A 124 1.67 29.96 13.68
CA PRO A 124 1.30 30.44 15.01
C PRO A 124 0.77 29.29 15.89
N ALA A 125 0.78 29.49 17.21
CA ALA A 125 0.15 28.54 18.11
C ALA A 125 -1.35 28.36 17.77
N GLY A 126 -1.82 27.12 17.77
CA GLY A 126 -3.21 26.78 17.45
C GLY A 126 -3.39 25.42 16.79
N LEU A 127 -4.65 25.01 16.64
CA LEU A 127 -5.03 23.77 15.96
C LEU A 127 -5.18 24.01 14.46
N PHE A 128 -4.37 23.33 13.64
CA PHE A 128 -4.43 23.43 12.19
C PHE A 128 -4.63 22.06 11.56
N ARG A 129 -5.47 22.00 10.52
CA ARG A 129 -5.48 20.85 9.61
C ARG A 129 -4.21 20.89 8.76
N ILE A 130 -3.44 19.82 8.78
CA ILE A 130 -2.19 19.68 8.02
C ILE A 130 -2.34 18.76 6.81
N ALA A 131 -3.38 17.92 6.78
CA ALA A 131 -3.76 17.12 5.62
C ALA A 131 -5.23 16.72 5.72
N GLN A 132 -5.83 16.36 4.59
CA GLN A 132 -7.05 15.58 4.54
C GLN A 132 -6.74 14.27 3.83
N ALA A 133 -6.99 13.15 4.51
CA ALA A 133 -6.91 11.83 3.93
C ALA A 133 -8.24 11.46 3.29
N GLU A 134 -8.20 10.91 2.08
CA GLU A 134 -9.32 10.27 1.41
C GLU A 134 -8.89 8.88 0.99
N LEU A 135 -9.67 7.88 1.35
CA LEU A 135 -9.55 6.52 0.82
C LEU A 135 -10.71 6.31 -0.16
N SER A 136 -10.40 5.99 -1.41
CA SER A 136 -11.39 5.59 -2.42
C SER A 136 -11.24 4.11 -2.74
N TYR A 137 -12.34 3.38 -2.84
CA TYR A 137 -12.33 1.94 -3.05
C TYR A 137 -13.67 1.42 -3.62
N ASP A 138 -13.64 0.19 -4.11
CA ASP A 138 -14.83 -0.56 -4.52
C ASP A 138 -15.14 -1.65 -3.49
N VAL A 139 -16.43 -1.98 -3.29
CA VAL A 139 -16.89 -3.06 -2.41
C VAL A 139 -17.60 -4.12 -3.27
N PRO A 140 -16.88 -5.14 -3.77
CA PRO A 140 -17.44 -6.10 -4.73
C PRO A 140 -18.66 -6.86 -4.20
N ILE A 141 -18.63 -7.29 -2.93
CA ILE A 141 -19.72 -8.08 -2.33
C ILE A 141 -21.03 -7.31 -2.21
N ALA A 142 -20.95 -5.98 -2.12
CA ALA A 142 -22.09 -5.08 -2.06
C ALA A 142 -22.39 -4.41 -3.42
N ASN A 143 -21.61 -4.71 -4.46
CA ASN A 143 -21.66 -4.07 -5.76
C ASN A 143 -21.59 -2.52 -5.70
N LEU A 144 -20.79 -1.99 -4.77
CA LEU A 144 -20.54 -0.55 -4.64
C LEU A 144 -19.23 -0.19 -5.34
N ILE A 145 -19.24 0.93 -6.07
CA ILE A 145 -18.10 1.40 -6.86
C ILE A 145 -17.79 2.84 -6.49
N GLY A 146 -16.52 3.15 -6.26
CA GLY A 146 -16.05 4.50 -5.99
C GLY A 146 -16.50 5.05 -4.64
N GLU A 147 -16.69 4.17 -3.65
CA GLU A 147 -16.92 4.55 -2.27
C GLU A 147 -15.74 5.37 -1.76
N ARG A 148 -16.03 6.34 -0.87
CA ARG A 148 -15.01 7.24 -0.33
C ARG A 148 -15.23 7.47 1.14
N VAL A 149 -14.16 7.37 1.91
CA VAL A 149 -14.10 7.85 3.29
C VAL A 149 -13.03 8.93 3.40
N ARG A 150 -13.32 9.96 4.21
CA ARG A 150 -12.42 11.10 4.42
C ARG A 150 -12.17 11.30 5.89
N ASP A 151 -10.96 11.72 6.22
CA ASP A 151 -10.61 12.17 7.55
C ASP A 151 -9.64 13.35 7.51
N ASP A 152 -9.77 14.25 8.48
CA ASP A 152 -8.92 15.44 8.58
C ASP A 152 -7.81 15.20 9.61
N ILE A 153 -6.56 15.33 9.18
CA ILE A 153 -5.40 15.23 10.07
C ILE A 153 -5.10 16.62 10.62
N LYS A 154 -5.29 16.79 11.93
CA LYS A 154 -5.09 18.07 12.64
C LYS A 154 -3.97 17.96 13.66
N VAL A 155 -3.16 19.00 13.75
CA VAL A 155 -2.04 19.12 14.69
C VAL A 155 -2.15 20.45 15.43
N THR A 156 -1.90 20.40 16.74
CA THR A 156 -1.79 21.58 17.59
C THR A 156 -0.35 22.06 17.60
N PHE A 157 -0.12 23.29 17.16
CA PHE A 157 1.17 23.97 17.22
C PHE A 157 1.27 24.74 18.53
N THR A 158 2.43 24.63 19.18
CA THR A 158 2.76 25.33 20.41
C THR A 158 4.04 26.13 20.20
N THR A 159 4.15 27.27 20.88
CA THR A 159 5.37 28.08 20.95
C THR A 159 6.40 27.49 21.90
#